data_AF-A0A939E0C8-F1
#
_entry.id   AF-A0A939E0C8-F1
#
_cell.length_a   1.000
_cell.length_b   1.000
_cell.length_c   1.000
_cell.angle_alpha   90.00
_cell.angle_beta   90.00
_cell.angle_gamma   90.00
#
_symmetry.space_group_name_H-M   'P 1'
#
loop_
_entity.id
_entity.type
_entity.pdbx_description
1 polymer ?
#
loop_
_entity_poly.entity_id
_entity_poly.type
_entity_poly.pdbx_seq_one_letter_code
_entity_poly.pdbx_strand_id
1 'polypeptide(L)'
;MSNPPAPLAEPEIIESDDVEVATSENLPWMCIVWDDPVNLMSYVTYVFQTMLGYDRKHAIELMMQVHTEGKAVVSTGEKDKVEGDVKKLHTAGLWATMQQAG
;
A
#
# COMPACT_ATOMS: atom_id res chain seq x y z
N MET A 1 68.30 26.99 -0.54
CA MET A 1 67.60 27.49 -1.73
C MET A 1 66.38 26.61 -1.94
N SER A 2 65.23 27.28 -1.96
CA SER A 2 63.82 26.90 -2.16
C SER A 2 63.43 25.44 -2.44
N ASN A 3 62.60 24.89 -1.55
CA ASN A 3 61.68 23.79 -1.84
C ASN A 3 60.39 24.38 -2.45
N PRO A 4 59.81 23.85 -3.54
CA PRO A 4 58.52 24.33 -4.04
C PRO A 4 57.36 23.76 -3.21
N PRO A 5 56.25 24.50 -3.02
CA PRO A 5 55.05 23.93 -2.41
C PRO A 5 54.32 23.05 -3.45
N ALA A 6 53.93 21.85 -3.04
CA ALA A 6 53.00 21.01 -3.79
C ALA A 6 51.61 21.65 -3.80
N PRO A 7 50.81 21.48 -4.87
CA PRO A 7 49.46 22.04 -4.93
C PRO A 7 48.56 21.32 -3.92
N LEU A 8 47.81 22.10 -3.14
CA LEU A 8 46.78 21.59 -2.25
C LEU A 8 45.68 20.98 -3.13
N ALA A 9 45.45 19.67 -3.00
CA ALA A 9 44.28 19.03 -3.58
C ALA A 9 43.04 19.52 -2.82
N GLU A 10 42.18 20.28 -3.50
CA GLU A 10 40.85 20.61 -2.98
C GLU A 10 40.01 19.33 -2.97
N PRO A 11 39.34 18.97 -1.86
CA PRO A 11 38.43 17.85 -1.85
C PRO A 11 37.22 18.20 -2.73
N GLU A 12 37.09 17.47 -3.84
CA GLU A 12 35.91 17.50 -4.70
C GLU A 12 34.71 17.08 -3.86
N ILE A 13 33.77 18.01 -3.70
CA ILE A 13 32.54 17.82 -2.94
C ILE A 13 31.71 16.83 -3.76
N ILE A 14 31.67 15.57 -3.33
CA ILE A 14 30.78 14.58 -3.92
C ILE A 14 29.38 15.05 -3.54
N GLU A 15 28.63 15.56 -4.53
CA GLU A 15 27.20 15.81 -4.39
C GLU A 15 26.57 14.49 -3.95
N SER A 16 26.20 14.44 -2.68
CA SER A 16 25.44 13.32 -2.14
C SER A 16 24.06 13.39 -2.78
N ASP A 17 23.81 12.51 -3.75
CA ASP A 17 22.46 12.20 -4.20
C ASP A 17 21.60 11.93 -2.95
N ASP A 18 20.67 12.84 -2.69
CA ASP A 18 19.70 12.79 -1.61
C ASP A 18 18.75 11.62 -1.90
N VAL A 19 19.19 10.40 -1.57
CA VAL A 19 18.33 9.22 -1.57
C VAL A 19 17.40 9.42 -0.38
N GLU A 20 16.25 10.02 -0.65
CA GLU A 20 15.18 10.23 0.32
C GLU A 20 14.69 8.84 0.77
N VAL A 21 15.28 8.33 1.86
CA VAL A 21 14.85 7.09 2.51
C VAL A 21 13.48 7.38 3.08
N ALA A 22 12.43 6.91 2.39
CA ALA A 22 11.07 7.02 2.88
C ALA A 22 11.00 6.41 4.29
N THR A 23 10.87 7.27 5.29
CA THR A 23 10.61 6.87 6.67
C THR A 23 9.31 6.07 6.69
N SER A 24 9.15 5.13 7.64
CA SER A 24 7.93 4.31 7.73
C SER A 24 6.66 5.16 7.75
N GLU A 25 6.72 6.38 8.28
CA GLU A 25 5.62 7.34 8.31
C GLU A 25 5.13 7.79 6.91
N ASN A 26 5.97 7.75 5.89
CA ASN A 26 5.63 8.14 4.52
C ASN A 26 5.04 7.01 3.66
N LEU A 27 5.03 5.76 4.17
CA LEU A 27 4.55 4.63 3.38
C LEU A 27 3.03 4.52 3.45
N PRO A 28 2.34 4.31 2.31
CA PRO A 28 0.90 4.23 2.26
C PRO A 28 0.39 3.01 3.03
N TRP A 29 -0.79 3.15 3.64
CA TRP A 29 -1.51 2.05 4.24
C TRP A 29 -2.32 1.31 3.17
N MET A 30 -2.52 0.02 3.38
CA MET A 30 -3.25 -0.88 2.51
C MET A 30 -4.38 -1.54 3.30
N CYS A 31 -5.58 -1.57 2.72
CA CYS A 31 -6.70 -2.39 3.15
C CYS A 31 -6.63 -3.73 2.41
N ILE A 32 -6.52 -4.81 3.17
CA ILE A 32 -6.39 -6.17 2.65
C ILE A 32 -7.66 -6.94 3.02
N VAL A 33 -8.31 -7.57 2.04
CA VAL A 33 -9.43 -8.49 2.25
C VAL A 33 -8.92 -9.91 2.11
N TRP A 34 -9.38 -10.82 2.97
CA TRP A 34 -8.98 -12.23 3.03
C TRP A 34 -10.10 -13.13 2.55
N ASP A 35 -9.74 -14.26 1.94
CA ASP A 35 -10.69 -15.29 1.56
C ASP A 35 -11.27 -15.98 2.80
N ASP A 36 -12.58 -16.24 2.78
CA ASP A 36 -13.28 -16.90 3.87
C ASP A 36 -14.33 -17.90 3.34
N PRO A 37 -14.63 -18.99 4.08
CA PRO A 37 -15.54 -20.02 3.60
C PRO A 37 -17.03 -19.66 3.78
N VAL A 38 -17.35 -18.48 4.31
CA VAL A 38 -18.71 -18.08 4.68
C VAL A 38 -19.36 -17.24 3.58
N ASN A 39 -18.61 -16.29 3.02
CA ASN A 39 -19.11 -15.33 2.05
C ASN A 39 -19.04 -15.86 0.61
N LEU A 40 -20.13 -15.67 -0.13
CA LEU A 40 -20.17 -16.03 -1.55
C LEU A 40 -19.43 -15.00 -2.40
N MET A 41 -18.79 -15.43 -3.50
CA MET A 41 -18.15 -14.56 -4.50
C MET A 41 -19.04 -13.39 -4.96
N SER A 42 -20.32 -13.68 -5.21
CA SER A 42 -21.31 -12.68 -5.63
C SER A 42 -21.55 -11.62 -4.56
N TYR A 43 -21.53 -12.02 -3.28
CA TYR A 43 -21.68 -11.11 -2.15
C TYR A 43 -20.43 -10.25 -1.98
N VAL A 44 -19.23 -10.83 -2.03
CA VAL A 44 -17.97 -10.09 -1.98
C VAL A 44 -17.90 -9.03 -3.09
N THR A 45 -18.27 -9.40 -4.32
CA THR A 45 -18.36 -8.48 -5.46
C THR A 45 -19.37 -7.35 -5.22
N TYR A 46 -20.51 -7.65 -4.59
CA TYR A 46 -21.52 -6.64 -4.24
C TYR A 46 -21.01 -5.67 -3.17
N VAL A 47 -20.30 -6.17 -2.15
CA VAL A 47 -19.69 -5.34 -1.11
C VAL A 47 -18.64 -4.41 -1.69
N PHE A 48 -17.79 -4.87 -2.61
CA PHE A 48 -16.81 -4.00 -3.27
C PHE A 48 -17.46 -2.88 -4.09
N GLN A 49 -18.58 -3.16 -4.76
CA GLN A 49 -19.32 -2.11 -5.47
C GLN A 49 -19.97 -1.09 -4.51
N THR A 50 -20.57 -1.56 -3.41
CA THR A 50 -21.38 -0.72 -2.53
C THR A 50 -20.60 0.03 -1.46
N MET A 51 -19.58 -0.61 -0.87
CA MET A 51 -18.80 -0.03 0.23
C MET A 51 -17.55 0.73 -0.26
N LEU A 52 -16.94 0.27 -1.36
CA LEU A 52 -15.74 0.89 -1.95
C LEU A 52 -16.05 1.71 -3.21
N GLY A 53 -17.24 1.57 -3.79
CA GLY A 53 -17.67 2.34 -4.95
C GLY A 53 -17.08 1.86 -6.28
N TYR A 54 -16.56 0.63 -6.33
CA TYR A 54 -15.97 0.08 -7.55
C TYR A 54 -17.02 -0.28 -8.59
N ASP A 55 -16.66 -0.16 -9.86
CA ASP A 55 -17.49 -0.73 -10.92
C ASP A 55 -17.47 -2.26 -10.84
N ARG A 56 -18.46 -2.88 -11.48
CA ARG A 56 -18.64 -4.33 -11.43
C ARG A 56 -17.43 -5.11 -11.95
N LYS A 57 -16.75 -4.63 -12.98
CA LYS A 57 -15.62 -5.34 -13.59
C LYS A 57 -14.45 -5.37 -12.60
N HIS A 58 -14.10 -4.22 -12.04
CA HIS A 58 -13.03 -4.13 -11.06
C HIS A 58 -13.34 -4.91 -9.77
N ALA A 59 -14.59 -4.86 -9.31
CA ALA A 59 -15.03 -5.65 -8.16
C ALA A 59 -14.91 -7.17 -8.39
N ILE A 60 -15.20 -7.64 -9.61
CA ILE A 60 -15.01 -9.06 -9.97
C ILE A 60 -13.53 -9.43 -9.99
N GLU A 61 -12.67 -8.58 -10.54
CA GLU A 61 -11.21 -8.82 -10.59
C GLU A 61 -10.63 -8.95 -9.17
N LEU A 62 -10.94 -8.00 -8.27
CA LEU A 62 -10.51 -8.06 -6.87
C LEU A 62 -11.08 -9.27 -6.14
N MET A 63 -12.36 -9.59 -6.35
CA MET A 63 -12.98 -10.76 -5.72
C MET A 63 -12.29 -12.06 -6.18
N MET A 64 -12.01 -12.19 -7.47
CA MET A 64 -11.29 -13.35 -7.99
C MET A 64 -9.90 -13.43 -7.37
N GLN A 65 -9.21 -12.29 -7.22
CA GLN A 65 -7.91 -12.26 -6.56
C GLN A 65 -7.99 -12.76 -5.11
N VAL A 66 -8.98 -12.29 -4.33
CA VAL A 66 -9.23 -12.80 -2.97
C VAL A 66 -9.39 -14.32 -3.00
N HIS A 67 -10.25 -14.84 -3.88
CA HIS A 67 -10.54 -16.27 -3.95
C HIS A 67 -9.33 -17.12 -4.36
N THR A 68 -8.53 -16.67 -5.32
CA THR A 68 -7.43 -17.48 -5.87
C THR A 68 -6.13 -17.31 -5.09
N GLU A 69 -5.85 -16.11 -4.57
CA GLU A 69 -4.60 -15.79 -3.87
C GLU A 69 -4.77 -15.82 -2.34
N GLY A 70 -5.99 -16.02 -1.85
CA GLY A 70 -6.35 -16.02 -0.43
C GLY A 70 -6.48 -14.61 0.17
N LYS A 71 -6.09 -13.56 -0.58
CA LYS A 71 -6.23 -12.16 -0.19
C LYS A 71 -6.09 -11.21 -1.37
N ALA A 72 -6.55 -9.96 -1.22
CA ALA A 72 -6.28 -8.88 -2.16
C ALA A 72 -6.16 -7.54 -1.43
N VAL A 73 -5.31 -6.65 -1.96
CA VAL A 73 -5.31 -5.23 -1.56
C VAL A 73 -6.46 -4.55 -2.27
N VAL A 74 -7.46 -4.11 -1.53
CA VAL A 74 -8.70 -3.53 -2.09
C VAL A 74 -8.72 -2.01 -2.03
N SER A 75 -7.82 -1.37 -1.27
CA SER A 75 -7.74 0.09 -1.14
C SER A 75 -6.40 0.48 -0.55
N THR A 76 -5.84 1.62 -0.96
CA THR A 76 -4.61 2.18 -0.39
C THR A 76 -4.79 3.66 -0.06
N GLY A 77 -3.95 4.20 0.83
CA GLY A 77 -3.93 5.64 1.11
C GLY A 77 -3.43 5.97 2.52
N GLU A 78 -3.85 7.12 3.02
CA GLU A 78 -3.59 7.52 4.41
C GLU A 78 -4.25 6.55 5.40
N LYS A 79 -3.69 6.50 6.61
CA LYS A 79 -4.12 5.60 7.67
C LYS A 79 -5.63 5.71 7.95
N ASP A 80 -6.14 6.93 8.12
CA ASP A 80 -7.54 7.18 8.48
C ASP A 80 -8.52 6.72 7.41
N LYS A 81 -8.16 6.90 6.12
CA LYS A 81 -8.95 6.40 4.99
C LYS A 81 -9.04 4.88 5.03
N VAL A 82 -7.88 4.22 5.18
CA VAL A 82 -7.78 2.75 5.20
C VAL A 82 -8.50 2.17 6.42
N GLU A 83 -8.41 2.80 7.58
CA GLU A 83 -9.20 2.43 8.76
C GLU A 83 -10.70 2.52 8.49
N GLY A 84 -11.16 3.58 7.82
CA GLY A 84 -12.54 3.74 7.41
C GLY A 84 -13.00 2.62 6.47
N ASP A 85 -12.18 2.25 5.49
CA ASP A 85 -12.49 1.18 4.54
C ASP A 85 -12.55 -0.18 5.24
N VAL A 86 -11.60 -0.50 6.14
CA VAL A 86 -11.64 -1.73 6.95
C VAL A 86 -12.93 -1.80 7.78
N LYS A 87 -13.33 -0.70 8.44
CA LYS A 87 -14.56 -0.64 9.25
C LYS A 87 -15.82 -0.91 8.41
N LYS A 88 -15.91 -0.35 7.20
CA LYS A 88 -17.04 -0.63 6.28
C LYS A 88 -17.10 -2.10 5.91
N LEU A 89 -15.96 -2.71 5.60
CA LEU A 89 -15.87 -4.11 5.20
C LEU A 89 -16.21 -5.07 6.36
N HIS A 90 -15.75 -4.77 7.58
CA HIS A 90 -16.16 -5.50 8.78
C HIS A 90 -17.66 -5.38 9.04
N THR A 91 -18.24 -4.20 8.85
CA THR A 91 -19.70 -3.99 8.97
C THR A 91 -20.47 -4.82 7.94
N ALA A 92 -19.89 -5.01 6.75
CA ALA A 92 -20.42 -5.89 5.71
C ALA A 92 -20.15 -7.39 5.95
N GLY A 93 -19.45 -7.76 7.02
CA GLY A 93 -19.13 -9.15 7.35
C GLY A 93 -17.96 -9.75 6.58
N LEU A 94 -17.13 -8.93 5.91
CA LEU A 94 -15.91 -9.40 5.26
C LEU A 94 -14.73 -9.33 6.22
N TRP A 95 -13.82 -10.31 6.11
CA TRP A 95 -12.56 -10.25 6.83
C TRP A 95 -11.58 -9.29 6.13
N ALA A 96 -11.32 -8.15 6.77
CA ALA A 96 -10.33 -7.18 6.30
C ALA A 96 -9.30 -6.83 7.39
N THR A 97 -8.09 -6.46 6.96
CA THR A 97 -7.01 -5.95 7.83
C THR A 97 -6.36 -4.73 7.17
N MET A 98 -5.67 -3.90 7.96
CA MET A 98 -4.81 -2.85 7.41
C MET A 98 -3.33 -3.18 7.63
N GLN A 99 -2.50 -2.84 6.66
CA GLN A 99 -1.06 -3.03 6.72
C GLN A 99 -0.35 -1.82 6.10
N GLN A 100 0.74 -1.36 6.71
CA GLN A 100 1.60 -0.35 6.10
C GLN A 100 2.46 -1.00 5.02
N ALA A 101 2.57 -0.39 3.84
CA ALA A 101 3.50 -0.85 2.82
C ALA A 101 4.92 -0.79 3.41
N GLY A 102 5.63 -1.91 3.44
CA GLY A 102 6.93 -2.06 4.10
C GLY A 102 7.61 -3.33 3.66
#